data_AF-A0A1F6DK90-F1
#
_entry.id   AF-A0A1F6DK90-F1
#
_cell.length_a   1.000
_cell.length_b   1.000
_cell.length_c   1.000
_cell.angle_alpha   90.00
_cell.angle_beta   90.00
_cell.angle_gamma   90.00
#
_symmetry.space_group_name_H-M   'P 1'
#
loop_
_entity.id
_entity.type
_entity.pdbx_description
1 polymer ?
#
loop_
_entity_poly.entity_id
_entity_poly.type
_entity_poly.pdbx_seq_one_letter_code
_entity_poly.pdbx_strand_id
1 'polypeptide(L)'
;MQFMKNSKHKRLLVTLFGLAAVVGGAVLYSYTYSEKDVVMSESRDHKNVVFLIDGKPVQLVNGFAETEAAPGSASKVTTQYFGNELWTDLDGDGREDVAYIITQESGGSGVFYYAVAARNTENGWVGSDGYLLGDRIAPQSTILSPNERHVRVVVFNYVDRAPGEPATNSPSVGKSAYLKLDTANNMWGIVEPDFEGESARTPAPLVNDTWVWKETALNDGTTTKPDNQGVFTVTFKPDGNLHGTTDCNSFFGSYTLSSNTLSVGPLGSTKMYCEGSQENEFRTAIELSTSFHFTEDGNLVLSLQYDSGSVILTKQ
;
A
#
# COMPACT_ATOMS: atom_id res chain seq x y z
N MET A 1 65.77 -43.10 15.24
CA MET A 1 66.37 -41.76 15.28
C MET A 1 67.39 -41.63 14.16
N GLN A 2 66.94 -41.32 12.94
CA GLN A 2 67.79 -40.86 11.83
C GLN A 2 66.87 -40.41 10.68
N PHE A 3 66.38 -39.18 10.75
CA PHE A 3 65.84 -38.52 9.57
C PHE A 3 66.30 -37.06 9.57
N MET A 4 66.73 -36.62 8.39
CA MET A 4 67.07 -35.25 8.01
C MET A 4 68.45 -34.72 8.41
N LYS A 5 69.49 -35.25 7.74
CA LYS A 5 70.75 -34.53 7.50
C LYS A 5 70.89 -34.19 6.01
N ASN A 6 69.90 -33.50 5.44
CA ASN A 6 70.02 -32.95 4.08
C ASN A 6 69.41 -31.55 4.01
N SER A 7 70.29 -30.54 3.99
CA SER A 7 69.99 -29.10 4.04
C SER A 7 68.98 -28.66 2.97
N LYS A 8 68.99 -29.31 1.80
CA LYS A 8 68.09 -29.00 0.68
C LYS A 8 66.62 -29.34 0.98
N HIS A 9 66.33 -30.47 1.63
CA HIS A 9 64.95 -30.84 1.98
C HIS A 9 64.37 -29.99 3.11
N LYS A 10 65.21 -29.53 4.04
CA LYS A 10 64.79 -28.60 5.10
C LYS A 10 64.42 -27.23 4.51
N ARG A 11 65.17 -26.74 3.52
CA ARG A 11 64.83 -25.50 2.79
C ARG A 11 63.55 -25.65 1.97
N LEU A 12 63.36 -26.78 1.27
CA LEU A 12 62.17 -27.06 0.47
C LEU A 12 60.88 -27.14 1.31
N LEU A 13 60.95 -27.79 2.49
CA LEU A 13 59.82 -27.87 3.43
C LEU A 13 59.48 -26.51 4.03
N VAL A 14 60.48 -25.69 4.38
CA VAL A 14 60.26 -24.33 4.87
C VAL A 14 59.64 -23.44 3.80
N THR A 15 60.05 -23.56 2.53
CA THR A 15 59.42 -22.81 1.43
C THR A 15 57.99 -23.26 1.14
N LEU A 16 57.68 -24.56 1.23
CA LEU A 16 56.32 -25.07 1.02
C LEU A 16 55.38 -24.67 2.15
N PHE A 17 55.83 -24.71 3.41
CA PHE A 17 55.06 -24.21 4.54
C PHE A 17 54.88 -22.69 4.50
N GLY A 18 55.90 -21.94 4.09
CA GLY A 18 55.80 -20.51 3.87
C GLY A 18 54.79 -20.15 2.78
N LEU A 19 54.80 -20.87 1.65
CA LEU A 19 53.85 -20.66 0.56
C LEU A 19 52.41 -21.03 0.98
N ALA A 20 52.23 -22.14 1.69
CA ALA A 20 50.92 -22.56 2.21
C ALA A 20 50.39 -21.58 3.26
N ALA A 21 51.25 -20.98 4.10
CA ALA A 21 50.85 -19.95 5.05
C ALA A 21 50.50 -18.63 4.36
N VAL A 22 51.19 -18.26 3.28
CA VAL A 22 50.87 -17.06 2.48
C VAL A 22 49.59 -17.25 1.70
N VAL A 23 49.38 -18.41 1.07
CA VAL A 23 48.13 -18.73 0.35
C VAL A 23 46.98 -18.89 1.33
N GLY A 24 47.18 -19.61 2.44
CA GLY A 24 46.17 -19.75 3.50
C GLY A 24 45.83 -18.42 4.14
N GLY A 25 46.83 -17.56 4.38
CA GLY A 25 46.65 -16.19 4.85
C GLY A 25 45.95 -15.30 3.83
N ALA A 26 46.26 -15.41 2.54
CA ALA A 26 45.58 -14.66 1.48
C ALA A 26 44.14 -15.13 1.25
N VAL A 27 43.88 -16.44 1.38
CA VAL A 27 42.54 -17.02 1.28
C VAL A 27 41.71 -16.68 2.53
N LEU A 28 42.28 -16.76 3.74
CA LEU A 28 41.62 -16.29 4.97
C LEU A 28 41.40 -14.77 4.95
N TYR A 29 42.37 -14.00 4.44
CA TYR A 29 42.22 -12.56 4.23
C TYR A 29 41.12 -12.28 3.22
N SER A 30 41.05 -12.98 2.08
CA SER A 30 39.98 -12.80 1.11
C SER A 30 38.61 -13.27 1.62
N TYR A 31 38.57 -14.32 2.45
CA TYR A 31 37.33 -14.78 3.09
C TYR A 31 36.82 -13.79 4.14
N THR A 32 37.72 -13.22 4.94
CA THR A 32 37.39 -12.20 5.96
C THR A 32 37.16 -10.80 5.36
N TYR A 33 37.71 -10.51 4.17
CA TYR A 33 37.47 -9.28 3.42
C TYR A 33 36.11 -9.27 2.70
N SER A 34 35.55 -10.45 2.38
CA SER A 34 34.23 -10.53 1.74
C SER A 34 33.05 -10.30 2.70
N GLU A 35 33.28 -10.32 4.01
CA GLU A 35 32.25 -10.17 5.05
C GLU A 35 32.23 -8.77 5.69
N LYS A 36 33.20 -7.91 5.36
CA LYS A 36 33.27 -6.52 5.81
C LYS A 36 33.47 -5.60 4.62
N ASP A 37 32.36 -5.03 4.17
CA ASP A 37 32.20 -3.62 3.80
C ASP A 37 31.00 -3.47 2.84
N VAL A 38 29.80 -3.76 3.33
CA VAL A 38 28.70 -2.84 3.02
C VAL A 38 29.02 -1.62 3.85
N VAL A 39 29.64 -0.62 3.25
CA VAL A 39 29.75 0.70 3.85
C VAL A 39 28.31 1.15 4.08
N MET A 40 27.82 0.97 5.31
CA MET A 40 26.65 1.67 5.81
C MET A 40 27.07 3.13 5.88
N SER A 41 27.08 3.79 4.73
CA SER A 41 27.26 5.21 4.60
C SER A 41 26.22 5.84 5.52
N GLU A 42 26.66 6.71 6.44
CA GLU A 42 25.82 7.59 7.24
C GLU A 42 25.01 8.50 6.29
N SER A 43 24.03 7.92 5.64
CA SER A 43 23.18 8.65 4.72
C SER A 43 22.17 9.41 5.54
N ARG A 44 22.18 10.73 5.38
CA ARG A 44 21.12 11.63 5.86
C ARG A 44 19.96 11.75 4.85
N ASP A 45 19.99 10.96 3.78
CA ASP A 45 19.01 11.01 2.71
C ASP A 45 18.36 9.62 2.52
N HIS A 46 17.04 9.58 2.62
CA HIS A 46 16.19 8.41 2.36
C HIS A 46 16.40 7.80 0.95
N LYS A 47 16.95 8.57 -0.01
CA LYS A 47 17.30 8.09 -1.35
C LYS A 47 18.67 7.43 -1.45
N ASN A 48 19.44 7.42 -0.37
CA ASN A 48 20.78 6.86 -0.27
C ASN A 48 20.79 5.71 0.75
N VAL A 49 19.92 4.72 0.54
CA VAL A 49 19.58 3.67 1.52
C VAL A 49 19.67 2.27 0.89
N VAL A 50 19.98 1.26 1.70
CA VAL A 50 19.90 -0.16 1.29
C VAL A 50 18.49 -0.69 1.53
N PHE A 51 17.87 -1.25 0.49
CA PHE A 51 16.60 -1.99 0.58
C PHE A 51 16.80 -3.47 0.28
N LEU A 52 15.94 -4.34 0.81
CA LEU A 52 15.90 -5.76 0.46
C LEU A 52 14.82 -6.02 -0.60
N ILE A 53 15.22 -6.12 -1.87
CA ILE A 53 14.30 -6.38 -2.99
C ILE A 53 14.44 -7.84 -3.39
N ASP A 54 13.34 -8.60 -3.32
CA ASP A 54 13.34 -10.06 -3.51
C ASP A 54 14.41 -10.79 -2.65
N GLY A 55 14.61 -10.30 -1.43
CA GLY A 55 15.61 -10.81 -0.48
C GLY A 55 17.07 -10.44 -0.82
N LYS A 56 17.31 -9.62 -1.85
CA LYS A 56 18.65 -9.16 -2.22
C LYS A 56 18.87 -7.70 -1.80
N PRO A 57 20.01 -7.36 -1.18
CA PRO A 57 20.31 -5.98 -0.84
C PRO A 57 20.58 -5.15 -2.10
N VAL A 58 19.92 -4.00 -2.18
CA VAL A 58 20.08 -3.00 -3.24
C VAL A 58 20.38 -1.66 -2.58
N GLN A 59 21.63 -1.19 -2.71
CA GLN A 59 22.05 0.14 -2.26
C GLN A 59 21.65 1.18 -3.31
N LEU A 60 20.69 2.04 -2.99
CA LEU A 60 20.44 3.23 -3.79
C LEU A 60 21.49 4.29 -3.49
N VAL A 61 21.93 4.98 -4.54
CA VAL A 61 22.75 6.19 -4.46
C VAL A 61 22.01 7.29 -5.21
N ASN A 62 21.56 8.33 -4.50
CA ASN A 62 20.70 9.40 -4.99
C ASN A 62 19.46 8.87 -5.73
N GLY A 63 18.87 7.79 -5.19
CA GLY A 63 17.66 7.18 -5.73
C GLY A 63 17.90 6.27 -6.92
N PHE A 64 19.14 5.85 -7.19
CA PHE A 64 19.44 4.96 -8.32
C PHE A 64 20.42 3.85 -7.92
N ALA A 65 20.21 2.66 -8.46
CA ALA A 65 21.13 1.53 -8.38
C ALA A 65 21.14 0.76 -9.69
N GLU A 66 22.30 0.22 -10.06
CA GLU A 66 22.45 -0.66 -11.21
C GLU A 66 23.32 -1.85 -10.83
N THR A 67 22.83 -3.07 -11.10
CA THR A 67 23.57 -4.31 -10.85
C THR A 67 23.53 -5.22 -12.08
N GLU A 68 24.42 -6.21 -12.16
CA GLU A 68 24.35 -7.21 -13.22
C GLU A 68 23.19 -8.18 -12.98
N ALA A 69 22.43 -8.51 -14.03
CA ALA A 69 21.30 -9.44 -13.91
C ALA A 69 21.73 -10.86 -13.50
N ALA A 70 22.98 -11.22 -13.78
CA ALA A 70 23.66 -12.42 -13.32
C ALA A 70 25.18 -12.16 -13.32
N PRO A 71 26.01 -12.90 -12.57
CA PRO A 71 27.45 -12.71 -12.56
C PRO A 71 28.06 -12.75 -13.98
N GLY A 72 28.65 -11.64 -14.43
CA GLY A 72 29.24 -11.51 -15.76
C GLY A 72 28.25 -11.23 -16.89
N SER A 73 26.98 -10.90 -16.57
CA SER A 73 25.97 -10.55 -17.56
C SER A 73 26.16 -9.14 -18.11
N ALA A 74 25.98 -8.98 -19.42
CA ALA A 74 25.88 -7.66 -20.05
C ALA A 74 24.55 -6.96 -19.73
N SER A 75 23.51 -7.73 -19.40
CA SER A 75 22.22 -7.18 -18.97
C SER A 75 22.32 -6.64 -17.55
N LYS A 76 21.74 -5.46 -17.34
CA LYS A 76 21.68 -4.79 -16.04
C LYS A 76 20.28 -4.85 -15.45
N VAL A 77 20.23 -4.90 -14.13
CA VAL A 77 19.05 -4.64 -13.33
C VAL A 77 19.18 -3.23 -12.79
N THR A 78 18.29 -2.35 -13.22
CA THR A 78 18.22 -0.98 -12.70
C THR A 78 17.14 -0.92 -11.62
N THR A 79 17.42 -0.25 -10.52
CA THR A 79 16.43 0.06 -9.48
C THR A 79 16.43 1.56 -9.25
N GLN A 80 15.26 2.18 -9.30
CA GLN A 80 15.15 3.63 -9.30
C GLN A 80 14.04 4.12 -8.37
N TYR A 81 14.30 5.23 -7.70
CA TYR A 81 13.32 6.01 -6.98
C TYR A 81 12.20 6.47 -7.91
N PHE A 82 10.96 6.11 -7.60
CA PHE A 82 9.79 6.55 -8.34
C PHE A 82 9.12 7.77 -7.68
N GLY A 83 8.95 7.74 -6.35
CA GLY A 83 8.22 8.75 -5.58
C GLY A 83 6.92 8.19 -5.00
N ASN A 84 5.86 9.00 -5.00
CA ASN A 84 4.57 8.67 -4.35
C ASN A 84 4.72 8.55 -2.83
N GLU A 85 5.32 9.60 -2.25
CA GLU A 85 5.81 9.63 -0.88
C GLU A 85 4.67 9.84 0.13
N LEU A 86 4.74 9.11 1.23
CA LEU A 86 4.03 9.37 2.48
C LEU A 86 5.08 9.60 3.58
N TRP A 87 5.18 10.85 4.03
CA TRP A 87 5.96 11.23 5.19
C TRP A 87 5.12 11.04 6.45
N THR A 88 5.60 10.21 7.37
CA THR A 88 4.89 9.90 8.62
C THR A 88 5.81 9.16 9.59
N ASP A 89 5.48 9.17 10.87
CA ASP A 89 6.19 8.39 11.89
C ASP A 89 5.69 6.92 11.84
N LEU A 90 6.47 6.03 11.20
CA LEU A 90 6.09 4.64 10.95
C LEU A 90 6.37 3.73 12.15
N ASP A 91 7.31 4.10 13.02
CA ASP A 91 7.72 3.28 14.16
C ASP A 91 7.30 3.82 15.53
N GLY A 92 6.92 5.10 15.62
CA GLY A 92 6.44 5.75 16.83
C GLY A 92 7.51 6.39 17.69
N ASP A 93 8.71 6.58 17.17
CA ASP A 93 9.80 7.22 17.90
C ASP A 93 9.73 8.76 17.86
N GLY A 94 8.77 9.32 17.12
CA GLY A 94 8.55 10.76 16.96
C GLY A 94 9.44 11.42 15.91
N ARG A 95 10.26 10.66 15.18
CA ARG A 95 10.97 11.11 13.98
C ARG A 95 10.10 10.81 12.76
N GLU A 96 10.22 11.66 11.75
CA GLU A 96 9.48 11.46 10.51
C GLU A 96 10.23 10.47 9.62
N ASP A 97 9.55 9.39 9.25
CA ASP A 97 9.97 8.40 8.28
C ASP A 97 9.31 8.68 6.92
N VAL A 98 9.66 7.88 5.92
CA VAL A 98 9.01 7.96 4.60
C VAL A 98 8.73 6.59 4.00
N ALA A 99 7.51 6.40 3.54
CA ALA A 99 7.10 5.27 2.69
C ALA A 99 6.93 5.77 1.25
N TYR A 100 7.45 5.05 0.27
CA TYR A 100 7.39 5.45 -1.14
C TYR A 100 7.57 4.26 -2.07
N ILE A 101 7.53 4.51 -3.37
CA ILE A 101 7.66 3.49 -4.41
C ILE A 101 9.03 3.58 -5.10
N ILE A 102 9.61 2.42 -5.39
CA ILE A 102 10.73 2.26 -6.31
C ILE A 102 10.34 1.37 -7.49
N THR A 103 11.01 1.55 -8.62
CA THR A 103 10.88 0.66 -9.78
C THR A 103 12.11 -0.21 -9.95
N GLN A 104 11.94 -1.38 -10.55
CA GLN A 104 13.03 -2.24 -11.00
C GLN A 104 12.79 -2.74 -12.43
N GLU A 105 13.83 -2.70 -13.25
CA GLU A 105 13.84 -3.24 -14.61
C GLU A 105 14.98 -4.25 -14.74
N SER A 106 14.69 -5.50 -15.13
CA SER A 106 15.66 -6.60 -15.11
C SER A 106 16.14 -7.04 -16.50
N GLY A 107 16.31 -6.10 -17.44
CA GLY A 107 16.75 -6.39 -18.82
C GLY A 107 15.70 -7.06 -19.73
N GLY A 108 14.45 -7.19 -19.25
CA GLY A 108 13.28 -7.55 -20.05
C GLY A 108 12.47 -6.32 -20.50
N SER A 109 11.16 -6.50 -20.77
CA SER A 109 10.24 -5.40 -21.10
C SER A 109 9.31 -4.97 -19.95
N GLY A 110 9.44 -5.61 -18.79
CA GLY A 110 8.65 -5.32 -17.59
C GLY A 110 9.30 -4.24 -16.72
N VAL A 111 8.45 -3.49 -16.02
CA VAL A 111 8.85 -2.51 -15.00
C VAL A 111 8.10 -2.87 -13.73
N PHE A 112 8.80 -3.38 -12.73
CA PHE A 112 8.21 -3.84 -11.49
C PHE A 112 8.20 -2.70 -10.46
N TYR A 113 7.10 -2.56 -9.72
CA TYR A 113 6.91 -1.51 -8.73
C TYR A 113 6.92 -2.11 -7.34
N TYR A 114 7.72 -1.57 -6.43
CA TYR A 114 7.86 -2.03 -5.05
C TYR A 114 7.54 -0.90 -4.08
N ALA A 115 6.74 -1.20 -3.06
CA ALA A 115 6.58 -0.34 -1.88
C ALA A 115 7.75 -0.56 -0.92
N VAL A 116 8.37 0.53 -0.47
CA VAL A 116 9.48 0.53 0.50
C VAL A 116 9.25 1.59 1.58
N ALA A 117 9.86 1.40 2.74
CA ALA A 117 9.97 2.40 3.79
C ALA A 117 11.44 2.69 4.10
N ALA A 118 11.80 3.95 4.20
CA ALA A 118 13.04 4.41 4.80
C ALA A 118 12.70 4.99 6.17
N ARG A 119 13.25 4.40 7.23
CA ARG A 119 13.11 4.86 8.61
C ARG A 119 14.25 5.78 9.00
N ASN A 120 13.94 6.88 9.68
CA ASN A 120 14.87 7.88 10.13
C ASN A 120 15.33 7.60 11.56
N THR A 121 16.43 6.85 11.70
CA THR A 121 16.97 6.54 13.03
C THR A 121 17.98 7.60 13.48
N GLU A 122 18.38 7.57 14.76
CA GLU A 122 19.44 8.45 15.27
C GLU A 122 20.78 8.29 14.54
N ASN A 123 21.01 7.12 13.93
CA ASN A 123 22.23 6.76 13.22
C ASN A 123 22.09 6.92 11.68
N GLY A 124 20.99 7.50 11.21
CA GLY A 124 20.70 7.68 9.78
C GLY A 124 19.55 6.83 9.27
N TRP A 125 19.36 6.86 7.95
CA TRP A 125 18.23 6.19 7.31
C TRP A 125 18.44 4.68 7.14
N VAL A 126 17.44 3.89 7.49
CA VAL A 126 17.44 2.43 7.37
C VAL A 126 16.28 1.99 6.47
N GLY A 127 16.56 1.20 5.44
CA GLY A 127 15.55 0.76 4.47
C GLY A 127 14.88 -0.55 4.88
N SER A 128 13.64 -0.71 4.42
CA SER A 128 12.88 -1.94 4.57
C SER A 128 13.16 -2.96 3.46
N ASP A 129 12.45 -4.08 3.50
CA ASP A 129 12.19 -4.87 2.31
C ASP A 129 11.27 -4.15 1.30
N GLY A 130 11.26 -4.65 0.07
CA GLY A 130 10.37 -4.21 -0.98
C GLY A 130 9.17 -5.15 -1.13
N TYR A 131 7.97 -4.62 -0.94
CA TYR A 131 6.73 -5.35 -1.25
C TYR A 131 6.35 -5.12 -2.71
N LEU A 132 6.25 -6.20 -3.51
CA LEU A 132 5.88 -6.11 -4.93
C LEU A 132 4.41 -5.69 -5.08
N LEU A 133 4.19 -4.52 -5.67
CA LEU A 133 2.85 -4.01 -6.01
C LEU A 133 2.36 -4.58 -7.35
N GLY A 134 3.26 -4.74 -8.33
CA GLY A 134 2.96 -5.35 -9.63
C GLY A 134 3.92 -4.96 -10.77
N ASP A 135 3.59 -5.40 -12.00
CA ASP A 135 4.32 -5.09 -13.25
C ASP A 135 3.54 -4.07 -14.09
N ARG A 136 4.17 -2.93 -14.41
CA ARG A 136 3.61 -1.84 -15.21
C ARG A 136 2.22 -1.43 -14.75
N ILE A 137 2.09 -1.26 -13.43
CA ILE A 137 0.93 -0.66 -12.76
C ILE A 137 0.94 0.86 -12.95
N ALA A 138 -0.17 1.52 -12.62
CA ALA A 138 -0.24 2.97 -12.50
C ALA A 138 -0.44 3.36 -11.02
N PRO A 139 0.63 3.75 -10.30
CA PRO A 139 0.52 4.24 -8.92
C PRO A 139 -0.45 5.41 -8.80
N GLN A 140 -1.24 5.42 -7.72
CA GLN A 140 -2.18 6.49 -7.38
C GLN A 140 -1.67 7.22 -6.13
N SER A 141 -2.38 7.14 -5.01
CA SER A 141 -1.99 7.77 -3.74
C SER A 141 -1.31 6.77 -2.79
N THR A 142 -0.36 7.26 -1.99
CA THR A 142 0.11 6.60 -0.76
C THR A 142 -0.42 7.38 0.43
N ILE A 143 -1.22 6.74 1.29
CA ILE A 143 -1.83 7.39 2.46
C ILE A 143 -1.69 6.52 3.71
N LEU A 144 -1.87 7.10 4.89
CA LEU A 144 -2.18 6.31 6.06
C LEU A 144 -3.57 5.70 5.90
N SER A 145 -3.75 4.48 6.41
CA SER A 145 -5.02 3.82 6.33
C SER A 145 -6.11 4.64 7.03
N PRO A 146 -7.27 4.84 6.37
CA PRO A 146 -8.39 5.56 6.98
C PRO A 146 -9.10 4.74 8.08
N ASN A 147 -8.76 3.46 8.25
CA ASN A 147 -9.29 2.63 9.31
C ASN A 147 -8.65 3.02 10.65
N GLU A 148 -9.44 3.50 11.60
CA GLU A 148 -8.94 3.95 12.91
C GLU A 148 -8.28 2.83 13.73
N ARG A 149 -8.59 1.55 13.44
CA ARG A 149 -7.89 0.41 14.08
C ARG A 149 -6.48 0.21 13.54
N HIS A 150 -6.21 0.70 12.34
CA HIS A 150 -4.93 0.55 11.68
C HIS A 150 -3.92 1.55 12.25
N VAL A 151 -3.20 1.11 13.28
CA VAL A 151 -2.08 1.88 13.83
C VAL A 151 -0.90 1.80 12.87
N ARG A 152 -0.61 2.92 12.18
CA ARG A 152 0.53 3.12 11.25
C ARG A 152 0.56 2.12 10.08
N VAL A 153 -0.62 1.85 9.51
CA VAL A 153 -0.72 1.07 8.28
C VAL A 153 -0.69 2.04 7.11
N VAL A 154 0.20 1.81 6.16
CA VAL A 154 0.33 2.55 4.92
C VAL A 154 -0.49 1.85 3.84
N VAL A 155 -1.23 2.62 3.06
CA VAL A 155 -2.04 2.13 1.94
C VAL A 155 -1.47 2.67 0.66
N PHE A 156 -0.94 1.78 -0.18
CA PHE A 156 -0.50 2.09 -1.53
C PHE A 156 -1.66 1.80 -2.49
N ASN A 157 -2.29 2.83 -3.02
CA ASN A 157 -3.31 2.70 -4.04
C ASN A 157 -2.68 2.72 -5.43
N TYR A 158 -3.12 1.83 -6.30
CA TYR A 158 -2.61 1.70 -7.66
C TYR A 158 -3.67 1.10 -8.59
N VAL A 159 -3.45 1.24 -9.89
CA VAL A 159 -4.27 0.60 -10.91
C VAL A 159 -3.45 -0.50 -11.59
N ASP A 160 -4.04 -1.67 -11.71
CA ASP A 160 -3.48 -2.84 -12.36
C ASP A 160 -4.39 -3.31 -13.51
N ARG A 161 -3.95 -4.30 -14.29
CA ARG A 161 -4.75 -4.89 -15.36
C ARG A 161 -5.72 -5.93 -14.81
N ALA A 162 -6.81 -6.16 -15.54
CA ALA A 162 -7.69 -7.26 -15.20
C ALA A 162 -6.98 -8.61 -15.45
N PRO A 163 -7.33 -9.68 -14.70
CA PRO A 163 -6.71 -10.98 -14.87
C PRO A 163 -6.80 -11.47 -16.33
N GLY A 164 -5.66 -11.82 -16.92
CA GLY A 164 -5.57 -12.34 -18.28
C GLY A 164 -5.51 -11.28 -19.38
N GLU A 165 -5.55 -9.99 -19.06
CA GLU A 165 -5.35 -8.95 -20.07
C GLU A 165 -3.90 -8.87 -20.56
N PRO A 166 -3.67 -8.59 -21.87
CA PRO A 166 -2.33 -8.39 -22.40
C PRO A 166 -1.64 -7.19 -21.74
N ALA A 167 -0.33 -7.29 -21.54
CA ALA A 167 0.44 -6.22 -20.90
C ALA A 167 0.57 -4.93 -21.75
N THR A 168 0.15 -4.97 -23.02
CA THR A 168 0.02 -3.80 -23.89
C THR A 168 -1.18 -2.92 -23.54
N ASN A 169 -2.16 -3.45 -22.81
CA ASN A 169 -3.31 -2.68 -22.37
C ASN A 169 -2.92 -1.76 -21.21
N SER A 170 -3.58 -0.61 -21.14
CA SER A 170 -3.44 0.29 -20.00
C SER A 170 -4.12 -0.33 -18.76
N PRO A 171 -3.51 -0.25 -17.56
CA PRO A 171 -4.15 -0.66 -16.31
C PRO A 171 -5.51 0.02 -16.12
N SER A 172 -6.50 -0.71 -15.58
CA SER A 172 -7.88 -0.25 -15.43
C SER A 172 -8.56 -0.67 -14.12
N VAL A 173 -7.99 -1.61 -13.37
CA VAL A 173 -8.55 -2.17 -12.14
C VAL A 173 -7.86 -1.55 -10.93
N GLY A 174 -8.59 -0.77 -10.14
CA GLY A 174 -8.09 -0.23 -8.86
C GLY A 174 -7.76 -1.34 -7.86
N LYS A 175 -6.60 -1.22 -7.21
CA LYS A 175 -6.09 -2.09 -6.15
C LYS A 175 -5.45 -1.27 -5.04
N SER A 176 -5.35 -1.87 -3.86
CA SER A 176 -4.71 -1.28 -2.69
C SER A 176 -3.89 -2.33 -1.96
N ALA A 177 -2.67 -1.97 -1.57
CA ALA A 177 -1.85 -2.77 -0.66
C ALA A 177 -1.79 -2.08 0.71
N TYR A 178 -2.28 -2.77 1.75
CA TYR A 178 -2.25 -2.30 3.14
C TYR A 178 -1.05 -2.94 3.82
N LEU A 179 -0.08 -2.12 4.18
CA LEU A 179 1.22 -2.57 4.68
C LEU A 179 1.53 -1.90 6.02
N LYS A 180 1.95 -2.70 6.99
CA LYS A 180 2.45 -2.22 8.27
C LYS A 180 3.91 -2.57 8.41
N LEU A 181 4.73 -1.62 8.82
CA LEU A 181 6.15 -1.87 9.00
C LEU A 181 6.38 -2.64 10.31
N ASP A 182 6.96 -3.84 10.22
CA ASP A 182 7.57 -4.53 11.35
C ASP A 182 8.93 -3.91 11.62
N THR A 183 8.96 -3.06 12.65
CA THR A 183 10.13 -2.25 13.00
C THR A 183 11.26 -3.07 13.63
N ALA A 184 10.98 -4.29 14.09
CA ALA A 184 12.01 -5.19 14.61
C ALA A 184 12.87 -5.77 13.50
N ASN A 185 12.27 -6.04 12.33
CA ASN A 185 12.95 -6.68 11.21
C ASN A 185 13.10 -5.77 9.97
N ASN A 186 12.53 -4.56 9.99
CA ASN A 186 12.42 -3.68 8.83
C ASN A 186 11.76 -4.38 7.63
N MET A 187 10.65 -5.08 7.90
CA MET A 187 9.90 -5.78 6.87
C MET A 187 8.44 -5.33 6.82
N TRP A 188 7.84 -5.32 5.65
CA TRP A 188 6.41 -5.11 5.51
C TRP A 188 5.62 -6.34 5.94
N GLY A 189 4.69 -6.14 6.87
CA GLY A 189 3.59 -7.05 7.13
C GLY A 189 2.38 -6.65 6.28
N ILE A 190 1.79 -7.62 5.59
CA ILE A 190 0.51 -7.42 4.91
C ILE A 190 -0.58 -7.33 5.98
N VAL A 191 -1.37 -6.27 5.91
CA VAL A 191 -2.59 -6.12 6.71
C VAL A 191 -3.75 -6.48 5.80
N GLU A 192 -4.38 -7.62 6.03
CA GLU A 192 -5.62 -7.93 5.32
C GLU A 192 -6.71 -6.97 5.83
N PRO A 193 -7.29 -6.13 4.96
CA PRO A 193 -8.24 -5.10 5.39
C PRO A 193 -9.55 -5.70 5.96
N ASP A 194 -9.83 -6.98 5.68
CA ASP A 194 -11.07 -7.67 6.04
C ASP A 194 -10.81 -9.13 6.50
N PHE A 195 -9.89 -9.35 7.45
CA PHE A 195 -9.65 -10.70 7.99
C PHE A 195 -10.86 -11.21 8.77
N GLU A 196 -11.46 -12.33 8.35
CA GLU A 196 -12.65 -13.00 8.93
C GLU A 196 -12.49 -13.48 10.40
N GLY A 197 -11.38 -13.16 11.06
CA GLY A 197 -11.14 -13.36 12.50
C GLY A 197 -11.08 -12.07 13.32
N GLU A 198 -11.03 -10.91 12.69
CA GLU A 198 -11.12 -9.61 13.34
C GLU A 198 -12.60 -9.30 13.59
N SER A 199 -13.13 -9.85 14.68
CA SER A 199 -14.53 -9.65 15.11
C SER A 199 -14.99 -8.22 14.81
N ALA A 200 -15.95 -8.13 13.89
CA ALA A 200 -16.59 -6.92 13.39
C ALA A 200 -16.97 -5.98 14.54
N ARG A 201 -16.14 -4.96 14.83
CA ARG A 201 -16.50 -3.87 15.76
C ARG A 201 -15.62 -2.62 15.67
N THR A 202 -15.54 -2.02 14.51
CA THR A 202 -15.31 -0.57 14.35
C THR A 202 -15.85 -0.27 12.98
N PRO A 203 -16.90 0.54 12.89
CA PRO A 203 -17.40 0.87 11.59
C PRO A 203 -16.47 1.83 10.86
N ALA A 204 -16.46 1.74 9.53
CA ALA A 204 -16.00 2.84 8.69
C ALA A 204 -16.66 4.17 9.16
N PRO A 205 -16.02 5.34 8.95
CA PRO A 205 -16.58 6.65 9.33
C PRO A 205 -17.99 6.96 8.78
N LEU A 206 -18.53 6.09 7.93
CA LEU A 206 -19.90 6.07 7.42
C LEU A 206 -20.97 5.67 8.46
N VAL A 207 -20.64 4.85 9.46
CA VAL A 207 -21.64 4.12 10.28
C VAL A 207 -21.75 4.73 11.68
N ASN A 208 -22.91 4.56 12.32
CA ASN A 208 -23.36 5.25 13.54
C ASN A 208 -23.64 6.75 13.38
N ASP A 209 -23.29 7.32 12.23
CA ASP A 209 -23.66 8.68 11.85
C ASP A 209 -24.94 8.69 11.02
N THR A 210 -25.72 9.75 11.19
CA THR A 210 -26.88 10.04 10.34
C THR A 210 -26.48 11.06 9.27
N TRP A 211 -26.75 10.71 8.01
CA TRP A 211 -26.39 11.49 6.85
C TRP A 211 -27.63 12.07 6.20
N VAL A 212 -27.61 13.37 5.96
CA VAL A 212 -28.70 14.16 5.38
C VAL A 212 -28.43 14.39 3.90
N TRP A 213 -29.39 14.08 3.04
CA TRP A 213 -29.26 14.31 1.60
C TRP A 213 -29.07 15.80 1.29
N LYS A 214 -28.02 16.12 0.53
CA LYS A 214 -27.73 17.47 0.06
C LYS A 214 -28.09 17.62 -1.42
N GLU A 215 -27.60 16.70 -2.24
CA GLU A 215 -27.89 16.66 -3.66
C GLU A 215 -27.52 15.30 -4.27
N THR A 216 -28.12 14.99 -5.42
CA THR A 216 -27.67 13.92 -6.31
C THR A 216 -27.24 14.56 -7.63
N ALA A 217 -26.03 14.28 -8.07
CA ALA A 217 -25.45 14.79 -9.31
C ALA A 217 -25.18 13.63 -10.27
N LEU A 218 -25.85 13.64 -11.42
CA LEU A 218 -25.66 12.65 -12.48
C LEU A 218 -24.64 13.14 -13.52
N ASN A 219 -24.01 12.19 -14.21
CA ASN A 219 -22.97 12.47 -15.18
C ASN A 219 -23.48 13.13 -16.47
N ASP A 220 -24.79 13.13 -16.71
CA ASP A 220 -25.43 13.89 -17.79
C ASP A 220 -25.61 15.39 -17.44
N GLY A 221 -25.17 15.82 -16.25
CA GLY A 221 -25.29 17.18 -15.75
C GLY A 221 -26.58 17.43 -14.96
N THR A 222 -27.49 16.46 -14.89
CA THR A 222 -28.70 16.58 -14.08
C THR A 222 -28.34 16.62 -12.59
N THR A 223 -28.87 17.61 -11.88
CA THR A 223 -28.71 17.71 -10.42
C THR A 223 -30.08 17.78 -9.77
N THR A 224 -30.31 16.93 -8.78
CA THR A 224 -31.54 16.89 -7.98
C THR A 224 -31.22 17.27 -6.55
N LYS A 225 -32.03 18.16 -5.96
CA LYS A 225 -31.92 18.59 -4.57
C LYS A 225 -33.22 18.27 -3.83
N PRO A 226 -33.17 18.03 -2.52
CA PRO A 226 -34.37 17.85 -1.73
C PRO A 226 -35.17 19.15 -1.66
N ASP A 227 -36.45 19.09 -2.02
CA ASP A 227 -37.43 20.17 -1.89
C ASP A 227 -37.65 20.50 -0.41
N ASN A 228 -37.63 19.47 0.44
CA ASN A 228 -37.66 19.60 1.89
C ASN A 228 -36.30 19.20 2.49
N GLN A 229 -35.46 20.18 2.82
CA GLN A 229 -34.12 19.93 3.33
C GLN A 229 -34.16 19.37 4.76
N GLY A 230 -33.24 18.45 5.08
CA GLY A 230 -33.09 17.93 6.44
C GLY A 230 -33.96 16.72 6.80
N VAL A 231 -34.95 16.34 5.98
CA VAL A 231 -35.86 15.21 6.28
C VAL A 231 -35.42 13.89 5.62
N PHE A 232 -34.65 13.97 4.54
CA PHE A 232 -34.09 12.82 3.84
C PHE A 232 -32.80 12.38 4.52
N THR A 233 -32.86 11.27 5.24
CA THR A 233 -31.73 10.79 6.03
C THR A 233 -31.43 9.32 5.78
N VAL A 234 -30.17 8.93 5.98
CA VAL A 234 -29.75 7.54 6.03
C VAL A 234 -28.73 7.35 7.15
N THR A 235 -28.88 6.27 7.90
CA THR A 235 -27.99 5.86 8.98
C THR A 235 -27.58 4.41 8.74
N PHE A 236 -26.28 4.18 8.62
CA PHE A 236 -25.70 2.85 8.53
C PHE A 236 -25.39 2.37 9.95
N LYS A 237 -25.83 1.17 10.35
CA LYS A 237 -25.63 0.60 11.69
C LYS A 237 -24.59 -0.52 11.69
N PRO A 238 -23.83 -0.69 12.79
CA PRO A 238 -22.72 -1.65 12.89
C PRO A 238 -23.12 -3.11 12.74
N ASP A 239 -24.42 -3.42 12.83
CA ASP A 239 -24.98 -4.76 12.64
C ASP A 239 -25.25 -5.10 11.16
N GLY A 240 -24.85 -4.24 10.22
CA GLY A 240 -25.07 -4.43 8.78
C GLY A 240 -26.46 -4.00 8.31
N ASN A 241 -27.23 -3.31 9.15
CA ASN A 241 -28.54 -2.77 8.80
C ASN A 241 -28.46 -1.26 8.54
N LEU A 242 -29.21 -0.77 7.56
CA LEU A 242 -29.43 0.66 7.36
C LEU A 242 -30.87 1.04 7.65
N HIS A 243 -31.06 2.27 8.11
CA HIS A 243 -32.35 2.90 8.28
C HIS A 243 -32.31 4.29 7.69
N GLY A 244 -33.39 4.72 7.07
CA GLY A 244 -33.50 6.09 6.59
C GLY A 244 -34.92 6.60 6.68
N THR A 245 -35.04 7.91 6.55
CA THR A 245 -36.30 8.64 6.48
C THR A 245 -36.34 9.43 5.19
N THR A 246 -37.54 9.60 4.65
CA THR A 246 -37.84 10.54 3.58
C THR A 246 -38.85 11.56 4.08
N ASP A 247 -39.29 12.43 3.18
CA ASP A 247 -40.43 13.32 3.39
C ASP A 247 -41.79 12.59 3.51
N CYS A 248 -41.85 11.27 3.26
CA CYS A 248 -43.08 10.48 3.32
C CYS A 248 -43.00 9.23 4.20
N ASN A 249 -42.02 8.37 3.98
CA ASN A 249 -41.88 7.09 4.67
C ASN A 249 -40.50 6.93 5.33
N SER A 250 -40.43 5.97 6.24
CA SER A 250 -39.15 5.40 6.65
C SER A 250 -38.82 4.19 5.78
N PHE A 251 -37.54 4.00 5.49
CA PHE A 251 -37.01 2.82 4.82
C PHE A 251 -35.94 2.12 5.66
N PHE A 252 -35.73 0.85 5.37
CA PHE A 252 -34.74 0.00 6.02
C PHE A 252 -34.23 -1.06 5.06
N GLY A 253 -33.04 -1.57 5.32
CA GLY A 253 -32.43 -2.63 4.51
C GLY A 253 -31.16 -3.14 5.15
N SER A 254 -30.50 -4.05 4.45
CA SER A 254 -29.15 -4.48 4.80
C SER A 254 -28.13 -3.81 3.89
N TYR A 255 -26.90 -3.72 4.37
CA TYR A 255 -25.77 -3.33 3.57
C TYR A 255 -24.54 -4.13 3.97
N THR A 256 -23.57 -4.16 3.07
CA THR A 256 -22.24 -4.70 3.33
C THR A 256 -21.19 -3.63 3.03
N LEU A 257 -20.13 -3.60 3.83
CA LEU A 257 -18.98 -2.73 3.66
C LEU A 257 -17.72 -3.58 3.62
N SER A 258 -16.85 -3.26 2.66
CA SER A 258 -15.47 -3.77 2.60
C SER A 258 -14.59 -2.62 2.11
N SER A 259 -13.66 -2.18 2.96
CA SER A 259 -12.84 -0.98 2.72
C SER A 259 -13.68 0.28 2.33
N ASN A 260 -13.73 0.63 1.04
CA ASN A 260 -14.50 1.75 0.48
C ASN A 260 -15.67 1.30 -0.41
N THR A 261 -15.87 -0.01 -0.58
CA THR A 261 -16.98 -0.59 -1.33
C THR A 261 -18.21 -0.67 -0.43
N LEU A 262 -19.31 -0.12 -0.91
CA LEU A 262 -20.62 -0.17 -0.29
C LEU A 262 -21.54 -0.98 -1.19
N SER A 263 -22.17 -2.02 -0.65
CA SER A 263 -23.21 -2.75 -1.38
C SER A 263 -24.48 -2.74 -0.55
N VAL A 264 -25.50 -2.08 -1.08
CA VAL A 264 -26.81 -1.94 -0.46
C VAL A 264 -27.73 -3.03 -1.00
N GLY A 265 -28.35 -3.79 -0.09
CA GLY A 265 -29.36 -4.78 -0.44
C GLY A 265 -30.71 -4.15 -0.73
N PRO A 266 -31.72 -4.95 -1.13
CA PRO A 266 -33.06 -4.45 -1.40
C PRO A 266 -33.65 -3.69 -0.21
N LEU A 267 -34.19 -2.49 -0.47
CA LEU A 267 -34.75 -1.63 0.57
C LEU A 267 -36.25 -1.84 0.76
N GLY A 268 -36.66 -2.12 1.99
CA GLY A 268 -38.07 -2.07 2.41
C GLY A 268 -38.47 -0.66 2.83
N SER A 269 -39.74 -0.29 2.65
CA SER A 269 -40.30 0.97 3.16
C SER A 269 -41.70 0.79 3.74
N THR A 270 -42.13 1.73 4.57
CA THR A 270 -43.54 1.84 4.97
C THR A 270 -44.39 2.25 3.77
N LYS A 271 -45.71 1.99 3.82
CA LYS A 271 -46.63 2.17 2.68
C LYS A 271 -47.56 3.37 2.84
N MET A 272 -47.03 4.51 3.30
CA MET A 272 -47.75 5.79 3.24
C MET A 272 -47.65 6.36 1.83
N TYR A 273 -48.74 6.98 1.36
CA TYR A 273 -48.73 7.73 0.12
C TYR A 273 -48.66 9.22 0.42
N CYS A 274 -47.71 9.91 -0.20
CA CYS A 274 -47.59 11.37 -0.14
C CYS A 274 -47.42 11.90 -1.56
N GLU A 275 -48.29 12.82 -1.94
CA GLU A 275 -48.23 13.48 -3.24
C GLU A 275 -47.00 14.40 -3.31
N GLY A 276 -46.24 14.31 -4.40
CA GLY A 276 -45.05 15.15 -4.63
C GLY A 276 -43.79 14.74 -3.87
N SER A 277 -43.78 13.58 -3.20
CA SER A 277 -42.61 13.12 -2.44
C SER A 277 -41.44 12.73 -3.34
N GLN A 278 -40.22 13.07 -2.93
CA GLN A 278 -38.96 12.65 -3.58
C GLN A 278 -38.39 11.34 -2.98
N GLU A 279 -39.22 10.54 -2.33
CA GLU A 279 -38.81 9.30 -1.67
C GLU A 279 -38.11 8.33 -2.62
N ASN A 280 -38.65 8.15 -3.82
CA ASN A 280 -38.15 7.16 -4.77
C ASN A 280 -36.77 7.57 -5.29
N GLU A 281 -36.59 8.85 -5.60
CA GLU A 281 -35.34 9.44 -6.07
C GLU A 281 -34.23 9.20 -5.05
N PHE A 282 -34.48 9.51 -3.78
CA PHE A 282 -33.50 9.32 -2.72
C PHE A 282 -33.24 7.83 -2.47
N ARG A 283 -34.28 7.00 -2.31
CA ARG A 283 -34.14 5.57 -2.00
C ARG A 283 -33.40 4.81 -3.11
N THR A 284 -33.75 5.05 -4.37
CA THR A 284 -33.08 4.41 -5.50
C THR A 284 -31.61 4.83 -5.57
N ALA A 285 -31.29 6.10 -5.29
CA ALA A 285 -29.90 6.54 -5.27
C ALA A 285 -29.07 5.87 -4.14
N ILE A 286 -29.66 5.68 -2.95
CA ILE A 286 -29.03 4.90 -1.87
C ILE A 286 -28.85 3.44 -2.28
N GLU A 287 -29.86 2.81 -2.87
CA GLU A 287 -29.81 1.40 -3.30
C GLU A 287 -28.78 1.15 -4.41
N LEU A 288 -28.56 2.13 -5.29
CA LEU A 288 -27.58 2.05 -6.37
C LEU A 288 -26.15 2.45 -5.96
N SER A 289 -25.90 2.73 -4.69
CA SER A 289 -24.57 3.13 -4.23
C SER A 289 -23.60 1.94 -4.23
N THR A 290 -22.39 2.12 -4.77
CA THR A 290 -21.35 1.08 -4.93
C THR A 290 -20.08 1.34 -4.12
N SER A 291 -19.81 2.60 -3.80
CA SER A 291 -18.64 3.01 -3.02
C SER A 291 -18.91 4.32 -2.32
N PHE A 292 -18.04 4.66 -1.38
CA PHE A 292 -18.11 5.93 -0.65
C PHE A 292 -16.74 6.58 -0.47
N HIS A 293 -16.74 7.90 -0.38
CA HIS A 293 -15.61 8.71 0.07
C HIS A 293 -16.08 9.95 0.82
N PHE A 294 -15.15 10.64 1.49
CA PHE A 294 -15.41 11.89 2.19
C PHE A 294 -14.69 13.05 1.50
N THR A 295 -15.35 14.20 1.39
CA THR A 295 -14.71 15.45 0.95
C THR A 295 -13.89 16.05 2.09
N GLU A 296 -12.98 16.99 1.78
CA GLU A 296 -12.26 17.78 2.81
C GLU A 296 -13.21 18.50 3.78
N ASP A 297 -14.37 18.95 3.28
CA ASP A 297 -15.42 19.60 4.07
C ASP A 297 -16.27 18.64 4.92
N GLY A 298 -15.94 17.33 4.94
CA GLY A 298 -16.65 16.32 5.73
C GLY A 298 -17.98 15.84 5.15
N ASN A 299 -18.29 16.14 3.89
CA ASN A 299 -19.47 15.56 3.23
C ASN A 299 -19.18 14.11 2.82
N LEU A 300 -20.19 13.26 2.96
CA LEU A 300 -20.20 11.91 2.43
C LEU A 300 -20.61 11.95 0.96
N VAL A 301 -19.85 11.27 0.11
CA VAL A 301 -20.17 11.10 -1.30
C VAL A 301 -20.28 9.61 -1.60
N LEU A 302 -21.46 9.20 -2.08
CA LEU A 302 -21.74 7.84 -2.54
C LEU A 302 -21.69 7.80 -4.06
N SER A 303 -20.85 6.95 -4.63
CA SER A 303 -20.82 6.74 -6.08
C SER A 303 -21.92 5.77 -6.50
N LEU A 304 -22.58 6.05 -7.63
CA LEU A 304 -23.66 5.23 -8.15
C LEU A 304 -23.16 4.16 -9.12
N GLN A 305 -23.91 3.07 -9.27
CA GLN A 305 -23.68 2.02 -10.26
C GLN A 305 -23.51 2.60 -11.68
N TYR A 306 -22.71 1.90 -12.49
CA TYR A 306 -22.42 2.21 -13.89
C TYR A 306 -21.80 3.60 -14.11
N ASP A 307 -21.12 4.14 -13.09
CA ASP A 307 -20.58 5.50 -13.10
C ASP A 307 -21.65 6.50 -13.57
N SER A 308 -22.88 6.36 -13.04
CA SER A 308 -24.01 7.20 -13.46
C SER A 308 -24.05 8.56 -12.75
N GLY A 309 -23.30 8.70 -11.65
CA GLY A 309 -23.24 9.92 -10.86
C GLY A 309 -22.88 9.65 -9.40
N SER A 310 -23.25 10.59 -8.54
CA SER A 310 -23.01 10.51 -7.09
C SER A 310 -24.14 11.13 -6.28
N VAL A 311 -24.28 10.64 -5.03
CA VAL A 311 -25.14 11.24 -4.00
C VAL A 311 -24.24 11.90 -2.98
N ILE A 312 -24.52 13.17 -2.68
CA ILE A 312 -23.78 13.95 -1.70
C ILE A 312 -24.67 14.12 -0.48
N LEU A 313 -24.14 13.76 0.68
CA LEU A 313 -24.79 13.85 1.97
C LEU A 313 -23.91 14.59 2.96
N THR A 314 -24.54 15.26 3.92
CA THR A 314 -23.84 15.95 5.01
C THR A 314 -24.19 15.31 6.34
N LYS A 315 -23.27 15.35 7.29
CA LYS A 315 -23.52 14.78 8.62
C LYS A 315 -24.57 15.62 9.36
N GLN A 316 -25.53 14.96 9.99
CA GLN A 316 -26.56 15.61 10.82
C GLN A 316 -25.97 16.22 12.09
#